data_AF-A0A497EKT8-F1
#
_entry.id   AF-A0A497EKT8-F1
#
_cell.length_a   1.000
_cell.length_b   1.000
_cell.length_c   1.000
_cell.angle_alpha   90.00
_cell.angle_beta   90.00
_cell.angle_gamma   90.00
#
_symmetry.space_group_name_H-M   'P 1'
#
loop_
_entity.id
_entity.type
_entity.pdbx_description
1 polymer ?
#
loop_
_entity_poly.entity_id
_entity_poly.type
_entity_poly.pdbx_seq_one_letter_code
_entity_poly.pdbx_strand_id
1 'polypeptide(L)'
;MYLSDIFELLPYSFRELVEAWERGPLCLFGLVRDRVERELGVIKGVKHYGTFIDLKSMIFVVEYMVDYEGEGASGTVGVKIIYADNPQVALMKYYEAEKKGKLIK
;
A
#
# COMPACT_ATOMS: atom_id res chain seq x y z
N MET A 1 5.96 -0.17 4.41
CA MET A 1 5.15 0.85 3.73
C MET A 1 6.05 1.64 2.81
N TYR A 2 5.55 2.06 1.65
CA TYR A 2 6.22 3.01 0.76
C TYR A 2 5.28 4.18 0.47
N LEU A 3 5.77 5.39 0.73
CA LEU A 3 5.06 6.66 0.58
C LEU A 3 6.08 7.75 0.28
N SER A 4 5.86 8.56 -0.77
CA SER A 4 6.72 9.71 -1.12
C SER A 4 8.22 9.37 -1.14
N ASP A 5 8.59 8.27 -1.82
CA ASP A 5 9.97 7.76 -1.91
C ASP A 5 10.61 7.25 -0.60
N ILE A 6 9.83 7.18 0.49
CA ILE A 6 10.29 6.69 1.80
C ILE A 6 9.77 5.28 2.04
N PHE A 7 10.67 4.37 2.45
CA PHE A 7 10.31 3.07 2.99
C PHE A 7 10.27 3.12 4.53
N GLU A 8 9.12 2.80 5.10
CA GLU A 8 8.95 2.61 6.55
C GLU A 8 8.68 1.12 6.85
N LEU A 9 9.47 0.52 7.74
CA LEU A 9 9.21 -0.84 8.23
C LEU A 9 7.97 -0.86 9.12
N LEU A 10 7.08 -1.83 8.88
CA LEU A 10 5.88 -2.04 9.68
C LEU A 10 6.02 -3.30 10.54
N PRO A 11 5.52 -3.30 11.78
CA PRO A 11 5.65 -4.44 12.69
C PRO A 11 4.56 -5.50 12.44
N TYR A 12 4.24 -5.80 11.17
CA TYR A 12 3.19 -6.75 10.80
C TYR A 12 3.77 -7.93 10.05
N SER A 13 3.35 -9.13 10.46
CA SER A 13 3.62 -10.36 9.74
C SER A 13 2.80 -10.46 8.44
N PHE A 14 3.21 -11.35 7.53
CA PHE A 14 2.45 -11.65 6.33
C PHE A 14 0.99 -12.02 6.64
N ARG A 15 0.79 -12.84 7.67
CA ARG A 15 -0.53 -13.32 8.08
C ARG A 15 -1.45 -12.18 8.51
N GLU A 16 -0.96 -11.26 9.34
CA GLU A 16 -1.74 -10.10 9.78
C GLU A 16 -2.14 -9.20 8.60
N LEU A 17 -1.24 -9.02 7.63
CA LEU A 17 -1.52 -8.23 6.43
C LEU A 17 -2.60 -8.88 5.55
N VAL A 18 -2.53 -10.20 5.34
CA VAL A 18 -3.52 -10.94 4.56
C VAL A 18 -4.87 -10.99 5.27
N GLU A 19 -4.91 -11.29 6.57
CA GLU A 19 -6.15 -11.30 7.36
C GLU A 19 -6.85 -9.93 7.35
N ALA A 20 -6.08 -8.83 7.43
CA ALA A 20 -6.63 -7.49 7.31
C ALA A 20 -7.17 -7.21 5.90
N TRP A 21 -6.49 -7.68 4.85
CA TRP A 21 -6.93 -7.51 3.47
C TRP A 21 -8.20 -8.31 3.14
N GLU A 22 -8.31 -9.56 3.63
CA GLU A 22 -9.47 -10.42 3.45
C GLU A 22 -10.73 -9.87 4.13
N ARG A 23 -10.59 -9.18 5.26
CA ARG A 23 -11.69 -8.45 5.92
C ARG A 23 -12.18 -7.25 5.10
N GLY A 24 -11.38 -6.80 4.14
CA GLY A 24 -11.68 -5.72 3.22
C GLY A 24 -10.43 -4.89 2.93
N PRO A 25 -10.17 -4.48 1.67
CA PRO A 25 -8.95 -3.75 1.32
C PRO A 25 -8.73 -2.49 2.18
N LEU A 26 -9.79 -1.78 2.61
CA LEU A 26 -9.65 -0.61 3.48
C LEU A 26 -9.30 -0.95 4.93
N CYS A 27 -9.57 -2.16 5.42
CA CYS A 27 -9.16 -2.60 6.75
C CYS A 27 -7.63 -2.67 6.84
N LEU A 28 -6.96 -3.15 5.79
CA LEU A 28 -5.50 -3.17 5.71
C LEU A 28 -4.92 -1.74 5.73
N PHE A 29 -5.53 -0.77 5.03
CA PHE A 29 -5.12 0.63 5.12
C PHE A 29 -5.25 1.19 6.54
N GLY A 30 -6.28 0.75 7.29
CA GLY A 30 -6.46 1.12 8.70
C GLY A 30 -5.25 0.85 9.58
N LEU A 31 -4.44 -0.18 9.28
CA LEU A 31 -3.21 -0.50 10.02
C LEU A 31 -2.10 0.55 9.89
N VAL A 32 -2.15 1.37 8.83
CA VAL A 32 -1.13 2.38 8.51
C VAL A 32 -1.70 3.80 8.49
N ARG A 33 -3.01 3.97 8.67
CA ARG A 33 -3.69 5.27 8.56
C ARG A 33 -3.02 6.35 9.40
N ASP A 34 -2.77 6.10 10.68
CA ASP A 34 -2.14 7.07 11.58
C ASP A 34 -0.75 7.48 11.09
N ARG A 35 0.00 6.56 10.47
CA ARG A 35 1.33 6.86 9.90
C ARG A 35 1.21 7.77 8.68
N VAL A 36 0.25 7.48 7.81
CA VAL A 36 -0.05 8.27 6.61
C VAL A 36 -0.56 9.66 6.99
N GLU A 37 -1.43 9.78 7.99
CA GLU A 37 -1.97 11.07 8.47
C GLU A 37 -0.88 11.95 9.11
N ARG A 38 0.11 11.35 9.80
CA ARG A 38 1.26 12.11 10.31
C ARG A 38 2.13 12.71 9.21
N GLU A 39 2.27 12.01 8.08
CA GLU A 39 3.10 12.46 6.96
C GLU A 39 2.36 13.46 6.06
N LEU A 40 1.07 13.21 5.77
CA LEU A 40 0.30 13.95 4.77
C LEU A 40 -0.71 14.94 5.36
N GLY A 41 -1.05 14.84 6.64
CA GLY A 41 -2.16 15.55 7.25
C GLY A 41 -3.49 14.81 7.12
N VAL A 42 -4.58 15.55 6.94
CA VAL A 42 -5.95 14.99 7.00
C VAL A 42 -6.25 14.17 5.74
N ILE A 43 -6.54 12.89 5.91
CA ILE A 43 -7.02 12.02 4.83
C ILE A 43 -8.49 12.32 4.53
N LYS A 44 -8.77 12.68 3.28
CA LYS A 44 -10.12 12.98 2.76
C LYS A 44 -10.76 11.78 2.08
N GLY A 45 -9.96 10.89 1.51
CA GLY A 45 -10.44 9.74 0.77
C GLY A 45 -9.36 8.68 0.60
N VAL A 46 -9.77 7.42 0.56
CA VAL A 46 -8.89 6.28 0.31
C VAL A 46 -9.58 5.36 -0.67
N LYS A 47 -8.88 5.02 -1.77
CA LYS A 47 -9.36 4.08 -2.78
C LYS A 47 -8.33 2.97 -2.94
N HIS A 48 -8.77 1.72 -2.87
CA HIS A 48 -7.94 0.60 -3.29
C HIS A 48 -7.66 0.74 -4.79
N TYR A 49 -6.37 0.78 -5.14
CA TYR A 49 -5.95 0.90 -6.53
C TYR A 49 -5.66 -0.46 -7.14
N GLY A 50 -4.98 -1.34 -6.40
CA GLY A 50 -4.72 -2.68 -6.85
C GLY A 50 -3.89 -3.49 -5.86
N THR A 51 -4.07 -4.81 -5.93
CA THR A 51 -3.31 -5.79 -5.15
C THR A 51 -2.56 -6.73 -6.07
N PHE A 52 -1.31 -7.02 -5.75
CA PHE A 52 -0.46 -8.02 -6.38
C PHE A 52 -0.01 -9.04 -5.35
N ILE A 53 -0.17 -10.33 -5.68
CA ILE A 53 0.22 -11.44 -4.83
C ILE A 53 1.02 -12.45 -5.65
N ASP A 54 2.22 -12.79 -5.19
CA ASP A 54 3.06 -13.86 -5.73
C ASP A 54 3.52 -14.76 -4.58
N LEU A 55 2.76 -15.82 -4.33
CA LEU A 55 3.04 -16.77 -3.25
C LEU A 55 4.32 -17.58 -3.49
N LYS A 56 4.80 -17.72 -4.74
CA LYS A 56 6.05 -18.43 -5.02
C LYS A 56 7.25 -17.68 -4.47
N SER A 57 7.19 -16.35 -4.51
CA SER A 57 8.25 -15.46 -4.03
C SER A 57 7.91 -14.79 -2.71
N MET A 58 6.79 -15.15 -2.08
CA MET A 58 6.26 -14.52 -0.87
C MET A 58 6.15 -12.98 -0.98
N ILE A 59 5.62 -12.49 -2.11
CA ILE A 59 5.42 -11.06 -2.36
C ILE A 59 3.94 -10.71 -2.23
N PHE A 60 3.67 -9.63 -1.51
CA PHE A 60 2.35 -9.03 -1.40
C PHE A 60 2.47 -7.51 -1.44
N VAL A 61 1.79 -6.90 -2.40
CA VAL A 61 1.77 -5.44 -2.59
C VAL A 61 0.33 -5.00 -2.73
N VAL A 62 -0.08 -4.04 -1.90
CA VAL A 62 -1.38 -3.37 -2.00
C VAL A 62 -1.14 -1.87 -2.15
N GLU A 63 -1.69 -1.28 -3.21
CA GLU A 63 -1.64 0.15 -3.44
C GLU A 63 -2.99 0.81 -3.17
N TYR A 64 -2.93 1.97 -2.54
CA TYR A 64 -4.06 2.87 -2.32
C TYR A 64 -3.78 4.23 -2.94
N MET A 65 -4.79 4.82 -3.58
CA MET A 65 -4.80 6.25 -3.87
C MET A 65 -5.43 6.98 -2.67
N VAL A 66 -4.66 7.86 -2.06
CA VAL A 66 -5.04 8.59 -0.85
C VAL A 66 -5.17 10.07 -1.18
N ASP A 67 -6.38 10.59 -1.04
CA ASP A 67 -6.67 12.02 -1.13
C ASP A 67 -6.40 12.66 0.23
N TYR A 68 -5.61 13.73 0.27
CA TYR A 68 -5.17 14.38 1.52
C TYR A 68 -5.19 15.90 1.45
N GLU A 69 -5.25 16.52 2.62
CA GLU A 69 -5.09 17.96 2.85
C GLU A 69 -4.21 18.17 4.08
N GLY A 70 -3.02 18.72 3.88
CA GLY A 70 -2.02 18.99 4.90
C GLY A 70 -1.59 20.45 4.94
N GLU A 71 -0.64 20.78 5.81
CA GLU A 71 -0.11 22.14 5.92
C GLU A 71 0.74 22.49 4.69
N GLY A 72 0.19 23.32 3.79
CA GLY A 72 0.87 23.80 2.58
C GLY A 72 0.72 22.94 1.33
N ALA A 73 0.05 21.78 1.39
CA ALA A 73 -0.21 20.94 0.23
C ALA A 73 -1.52 20.13 0.34
N SER A 74 -2.13 19.85 -0.81
CA SER A 74 -3.28 18.95 -0.94
C SER A 74 -3.17 18.20 -2.25
N GLY A 75 -3.68 16.96 -2.32
CA GLY A 75 -3.68 16.19 -3.56
C GLY A 75 -3.98 14.72 -3.35
N THR A 76 -3.59 13.91 -4.33
CA THR A 76 -3.73 12.45 -4.30
C THR A 76 -2.35 11.82 -4.41
N VAL A 77 -2.03 10.87 -3.52
CA VAL A 77 -0.75 10.15 -3.53
C VAL A 77 -0.97 8.64 -3.45
N GLY A 78 -0.07 7.87 -4.07
CA GLY A 78 -0.03 6.42 -3.97
C GLY A 78 0.67 5.98 -2.68
N VAL A 79 -0.03 5.22 -1.83
CA VAL A 79 0.55 4.56 -0.64
C VAL A 79 0.60 3.06 -0.91
N LYS A 80 1.77 2.45 -0.74
CA LYS A 80 1.96 1.01 -0.94
C LYS A 80 2.29 0.29 0.37
N ILE A 81 1.53 -0.74 0.69
CA ILE A 81 1.86 -1.72 1.73
C ILE A 81 2.52 -2.90 1.03
N ILE A 82 3.73 -3.24 1.47
CA ILE A 82 4.61 -4.20 0.79
C ILE A 82 5.10 -5.19 1.83
N TYR A 83 4.90 -6.47 1.55
CA TYR A 83 5.56 -7.58 2.21
C TYR A 83 6.41 -8.31 1.17
N ALA A 84 7.73 -8.30 1.38
CA ALA A 84 8.71 -9.00 0.55
C ALA A 84 10.08 -8.96 1.24
N ASP A 85 10.94 -9.94 0.94
CA ASP A 85 12.35 -9.90 1.35
C ASP A 85 13.11 -8.75 0.68
N ASN A 86 12.76 -8.43 -0.58
CA ASN A 86 13.29 -7.30 -1.32
C ASN A 86 12.14 -6.43 -1.88
N PRO A 87 11.88 -5.25 -1.30
CA PRO A 87 10.75 -4.40 -1.71
C PRO A 87 10.94 -3.78 -3.11
N GLN A 88 12.18 -3.59 -3.58
CA GLN A 88 12.43 -3.06 -4.93
C GLN A 88 12.02 -4.08 -6.00
N VAL A 89 12.39 -5.35 -5.81
CA VAL A 89 11.98 -6.44 -6.70
C VAL A 89 10.46 -6.62 -6.67
N ALA A 90 9.84 -6.49 -5.50
CA ALA A 90 8.39 -6.55 -5.36
C ALA A 90 7.68 -5.44 -6.16
N LEU A 91 8.17 -4.20 -6.09
CA LEU A 91 7.65 -3.08 -6.88
C LEU A 91 7.83 -3.30 -8.38
N MET A 92 8.97 -3.80 -8.83
CA MET A 92 9.20 -4.13 -10.25
C MET A 92 8.14 -5.12 -10.76
N LYS A 93 7.90 -6.22 -10.02
CA LYS A 93 6.89 -7.22 -10.37
C LYS A 93 5.46 -6.65 -10.32
N TYR A 94 5.18 -5.81 -9.33
CA TYR A 94 3.90 -5.11 -9.23
C TYR A 94 3.62 -4.26 -10.47
N TYR A 95 4.57 -3.40 -10.89
CA TYR A 95 4.41 -2.55 -12.07
C TYR A 95 4.34 -3.36 -13.37
N GLU A 96 5.04 -4.49 -13.45
CA GLU A 96 4.88 -5.41 -14.58
C GLU A 96 3.47 -6.01 -14.63
N ALA A 97 2.92 -6.42 -13.48
CA ALA A 97 1.56 -6.95 -13.38
C ALA A 97 0.51 -5.87 -13.70
N GLU A 98 0.72 -4.64 -13.23
CA GLU A 98 -0.11 -3.48 -13.54
C GLU A 98 -0.20 -3.23 -15.04
N LYS A 99 0.95 -3.12 -15.72
CA LYS A 99 1.02 -2.92 -17.19
C LYS A 99 0.31 -4.02 -17.97
N LYS A 100 0.23 -5.23 -17.40
CA LYS A 100 -0.44 -6.39 -18.00
C LYS A 100 -1.91 -6.52 -17.56
N GLY A 101 -2.44 -5.61 -16.75
CA GLY A 101 -3.81 -5.67 -16.24
C GLY A 101 -4.07 -6.84 -15.28
N LYS A 102 -3.04 -7.31 -14.56
CA LYS A 102 -3.08 -8.50 -13.70
C LYS A 102 -3.23 -8.20 -12.19
N LEU A 103 -3.48 -6.94 -11.83
CA LEU A 103 -3.77 -6.57 -10.44
C LEU A 103 -5.19 -6.98 -10.07
N ILE A 104 -5.35 -7.44 -8.83
CA ILE A 104 -6.67 -7.63 -8.22
C ILE A 104 -7.23 -6.23 -7.90
N LYS A 105 -8.48 -5.95 -8.27
CA LYS A 105 -9.15 -4.66 -8.10
C LYS A 105 -10.18 -4.69 -6.98
#